data_AF-A0A523MAA3-F1
#
_entry.id   AF-A0A523MAA3-F1
#
_cell.length_a   1.000
_cell.length_b   1.000
_cell.length_c   1.000
_cell.angle_alpha   90.00
_cell.angle_beta   90.00
_cell.angle_gamma   90.00
#
_symmetry.space_group_name_H-M   'P 1'
#
loop_
_entity.id
_entity.type
_entity.pdbx_description
1 polymer ?
#
loop_
_entity_poly.entity_id
_entity_poly.type
_entity_poly.pdbx_seq_one_letter_code
_entity_poly.pdbx_strand_id
1 'polypeptide(L)'
;MNLTSRILLGMGGGVLLGVLFKVAAFDPSHWAVDFVLNGVMSVGGTLFIASLKVMVVPLVFVSLLCGASSLSDGTSLGRLGGKTLALYLLTTAIAISMALALALIIAPGERASDVAPMSFDAAPAPDLTQVIVDLVPTNPVAAMAEGNMLQIIVFAIILGIAIARSGEPGARVKSFFEDLNGVLMKLITMLIQLAPYGVFCLMTTLFSEIGWQDILKLGAYFLTVVLGLALHLGLVYPTLLSTLARLSPIRFFTKMREPMLVAFSTASSGATLPVTLRTVEHRIGVNNEVASFVIPLGATVNMDGTAIMQGVATVFIAQFYNVDLVMTDYLMIVLTATMASIGTAAVPGVGLVMLAMVLTQVGLPVEGIMLIIGVDRLLDMMRTAVNVTGDATVAAIIARSEGRFDDRVFLDPEAGQVVQKG
;
A
#
# COMPACT_ATOMS: atom_id res chain seq x y z
N MET A 1 -24.53 9.09 -0.63
CA MET A 1 -23.82 7.99 0.05
C MET A 1 -22.32 8.18 -0.16
N ASN A 2 -21.51 8.05 0.89
CA ASN A 2 -20.06 8.15 0.75
C ASN A 2 -19.53 6.96 -0.08
N LEU A 3 -18.40 7.13 -0.78
CA LEU A 3 -17.79 6.11 -1.65
C LEU A 3 -17.53 4.81 -0.87
N THR A 4 -17.04 4.91 0.36
CA THR A 4 -16.88 3.77 1.27
C THR A 4 -18.17 2.98 1.45
N SER A 5 -19.31 3.65 1.69
CA SER A 5 -20.60 2.98 1.85
C SER A 5 -21.05 2.28 0.58
N ARG A 6 -20.80 2.87 -0.61
CA ARG A 6 -21.12 2.24 -1.90
C ARG A 6 -20.28 0.97 -2.12
N ILE A 7 -19.00 1.01 -1.78
CA ILE A 7 -18.12 -0.16 -1.89
C ILE A 7 -18.55 -1.25 -0.91
N LEU A 8 -18.86 -0.92 0.35
CA LEU A 8 -19.32 -1.90 1.33
C LEU A 8 -20.65 -2.55 0.93
N LEU A 9 -21.56 -1.79 0.33
CA LEU A 9 -22.80 -2.35 -0.23
C LEU A 9 -22.54 -3.22 -1.46
N GLY A 10 -21.61 -2.83 -2.33
CA GLY A 10 -21.17 -3.66 -3.46
C GLY A 10 -20.54 -4.97 -2.97
N MET A 11 -19.68 -4.91 -1.97
CA MET A 11 -19.07 -6.09 -1.34
C MET A 11 -20.12 -6.98 -0.69
N GLY A 12 -20.97 -6.44 0.18
CA GLY A 12 -22.03 -7.20 0.85
C GLY A 12 -23.02 -7.81 -0.15
N GLY A 13 -23.43 -7.04 -1.15
CA GLY A 13 -24.31 -7.53 -2.22
C GLY A 13 -23.67 -8.64 -3.05
N GLY A 14 -22.39 -8.50 -3.41
CA GLY A 14 -21.67 -9.51 -4.18
C GLY A 14 -21.44 -10.80 -3.38
N VAL A 15 -21.08 -10.69 -2.10
CA VAL A 15 -20.97 -11.85 -1.19
C VAL A 15 -22.31 -12.57 -1.07
N LEU A 16 -23.40 -11.84 -0.82
CA LEU A 16 -24.74 -12.43 -0.71
C LEU A 16 -25.15 -13.14 -1.99
N LEU A 17 -24.91 -12.53 -3.16
CA LEU A 17 -25.24 -13.12 -4.45
C LEU A 17 -24.39 -14.35 -4.75
N GLY A 18 -23.06 -14.28 -4.53
CA GLY A 18 -22.15 -15.41 -4.72
C GLY A 18 -22.51 -16.61 -3.84
N VAL A 19 -22.76 -16.37 -2.54
CA VAL A 19 -23.20 -17.41 -1.60
C VAL A 19 -24.56 -17.97 -2.00
N LEU A 20 -25.50 -17.15 -2.47
CA LEU A 20 -26.80 -17.62 -2.95
C LEU A 20 -26.62 -18.58 -4.15
N PHE A 21 -25.79 -18.22 -5.12
CA PHE A 21 -25.49 -19.10 -6.25
C PHE A 21 -24.90 -20.45 -5.80
N LYS A 22 -24.02 -20.42 -4.79
CA LYS A 22 -23.41 -21.62 -4.22
C LYS A 22 -24.42 -22.50 -3.46
N VAL A 23 -25.17 -21.92 -2.52
CA VAL A 23 -26.06 -22.65 -1.61
C VAL A 23 -27.30 -23.18 -2.32
N ALA A 24 -27.82 -22.42 -3.30
CA ALA A 24 -28.93 -22.89 -4.12
C ALA A 24 -28.54 -24.07 -5.05
N ALA A 25 -27.25 -24.43 -5.10
CA ALA A 25 -26.70 -25.51 -5.92
C ALA A 25 -27.19 -25.44 -7.37
N PHE A 26 -27.26 -24.21 -7.92
CA PHE A 26 -27.59 -24.04 -9.33
C PHE A 26 -26.57 -24.78 -10.17
N ASP A 27 -27.06 -25.50 -11.19
CA ASP A 27 -26.18 -26.20 -12.13
C ASP A 27 -25.27 -25.16 -12.82
N PRO A 28 -23.95 -25.22 -12.60
CA PRO A 28 -23.01 -24.27 -13.21
C PRO A 28 -23.03 -24.33 -14.73
N SER A 29 -23.45 -25.45 -15.31
CA SER A 29 -23.57 -25.63 -16.76
C SER A 29 -24.86 -25.03 -17.35
N HIS A 30 -25.78 -24.57 -16.51
CA HIS A 30 -26.97 -23.88 -16.97
C HIS A 30 -26.59 -22.53 -17.58
N TRP A 31 -26.93 -22.31 -18.85
CA TRP A 31 -26.52 -21.15 -19.64
C TRP A 31 -26.74 -19.79 -18.94
N ALA A 32 -27.83 -19.64 -18.18
CA ALA A 32 -28.12 -18.40 -17.46
C ALA A 32 -27.17 -18.15 -16.26
N VAL A 33 -26.74 -19.22 -15.59
CA VAL A 33 -25.79 -19.15 -14.47
C VAL A 33 -24.39 -18.86 -15.01
N ASP A 34 -24.00 -19.57 -16.08
CA ASP A 34 -22.74 -19.36 -16.79
C ASP A 34 -22.64 -17.94 -17.35
N PHE A 35 -23.69 -17.44 -18.02
CA PHE A 35 -23.73 -16.07 -18.54
C PHE A 35 -23.59 -15.01 -17.44
N VAL A 36 -24.19 -15.23 -16.26
CA VAL A 36 -24.08 -14.29 -15.14
C VAL A 36 -22.69 -14.36 -14.52
N LEU A 37 -22.22 -15.54 -14.12
CA LEU A 37 -20.96 -15.70 -13.37
C LEU A 37 -19.73 -15.55 -14.26
N ASN A 38 -19.63 -16.33 -15.33
CA ASN A 38 -18.48 -16.37 -16.24
C ASN A 38 -18.54 -15.29 -17.33
N GLY A 39 -19.74 -14.80 -17.64
CA GLY A 39 -19.92 -13.65 -18.52
C GLY A 39 -19.83 -12.33 -17.76
N VAL A 40 -20.96 -11.87 -17.22
CA VAL A 40 -21.11 -10.50 -16.70
C VAL A 40 -20.20 -10.22 -15.50
N MET A 41 -20.17 -11.10 -14.50
CA MET A 41 -19.40 -10.88 -13.28
C MET A 41 -17.90 -11.04 -13.52
N SER A 42 -17.46 -12.12 -14.17
CA SER A 42 -16.04 -12.32 -14.49
C SER A 42 -15.47 -11.22 -15.39
N VAL A 43 -16.19 -10.83 -16.46
CA VAL A 43 -15.73 -9.74 -17.34
C VAL A 43 -15.70 -8.40 -16.58
N GLY A 44 -16.73 -8.09 -15.79
CA GLY A 44 -16.76 -6.86 -15.00
C GLY A 44 -15.63 -6.78 -13.97
N GLY A 45 -15.34 -7.89 -13.30
CA GLY A 45 -14.22 -7.99 -12.36
C GLY A 45 -12.86 -7.87 -13.05
N THR A 46 -12.66 -8.59 -14.16
CA THR A 46 -11.42 -8.57 -14.95
C THR A 46 -11.13 -7.20 -15.53
N LEU A 47 -12.15 -6.52 -16.09
CA LEU A 47 -12.02 -5.15 -16.59
C LEU A 47 -11.63 -4.17 -15.48
N PHE A 48 -12.20 -4.34 -14.28
CA PHE A 48 -11.82 -3.53 -13.14
C PHE A 48 -10.35 -3.74 -12.77
N ILE A 49 -9.88 -4.99 -12.65
CA ILE A 49 -8.46 -5.30 -12.40
C ILE A 49 -7.55 -4.74 -13.49
N ALA A 50 -7.90 -4.92 -14.77
CA ALA A 50 -7.13 -4.40 -15.89
C ALA A 50 -7.01 -2.87 -15.83
N SER A 51 -8.09 -2.17 -15.47
CA SER A 51 -8.08 -0.71 -15.32
C SER A 51 -7.14 -0.24 -14.22
N LEU A 52 -7.00 -1.02 -13.14
CA LEU A 52 -6.04 -0.74 -12.07
C LEU A 52 -4.59 -1.05 -12.52
N LYS A 53 -4.37 -2.16 -13.22
CA LYS A 53 -3.04 -2.56 -13.73
C LYS A 53 -2.45 -1.52 -14.69
N VAL A 54 -3.26 -0.89 -15.54
CA VAL A 54 -2.79 0.12 -16.50
C VAL A 54 -2.13 1.33 -15.83
N MET A 55 -2.51 1.62 -14.58
CA MET A 55 -1.99 2.75 -13.83
C MET A 55 -0.65 2.47 -13.15
N VAL A 56 -0.26 1.21 -12.98
CA VAL A 56 0.92 0.81 -12.18
C VAL A 56 2.19 1.50 -12.69
N VAL A 57 2.56 1.24 -13.95
CA VAL A 57 3.83 1.70 -14.51
C VAL A 57 3.91 3.23 -14.61
N PRO A 58 2.93 3.94 -15.21
CA PRO A 58 3.00 5.40 -15.32
C PRO A 58 3.06 6.09 -13.96
N LEU A 59 2.25 5.64 -13.00
CA LEU A 59 2.21 6.23 -11.67
C LEU A 59 3.53 6.05 -10.94
N VAL A 60 4.05 4.81 -10.90
CA VAL A 60 5.29 4.50 -10.18
C VAL A 60 6.45 5.29 -10.75
N PHE A 61 6.62 5.31 -12.08
CA PHE A 61 7.69 6.06 -12.73
C PHE A 61 7.61 7.57 -12.42
N VAL A 62 6.46 8.20 -12.66
CA VAL A 62 6.28 9.65 -12.47
C VAL A 62 6.43 10.04 -11.00
N SER A 63 5.83 9.27 -10.09
CA SER A 63 5.85 9.57 -8.66
C SER A 63 7.23 9.41 -8.04
N LEU A 64 7.97 8.35 -8.40
CA LEU A 64 9.36 8.15 -7.98
C LEU A 64 10.28 9.25 -8.48
N LEU A 65 10.12 9.66 -9.74
CA LEU A 65 10.89 10.75 -10.33
C LEU A 65 10.63 12.08 -9.61
N CYS A 66 9.37 12.40 -9.31
CA CYS A 66 9.01 13.58 -8.51
C CYS A 66 9.60 13.49 -7.09
N GLY A 67 9.52 12.33 -6.45
CA GLY A 67 10.08 12.10 -5.12
C GLY A 67 11.61 12.29 -5.10
N ALA A 68 12.32 11.69 -6.05
CA ALA A 68 13.77 11.78 -6.14
C ALA A 68 14.28 13.17 -6.54
N SER A 69 13.54 13.91 -7.38
CA SER A 69 13.89 15.28 -7.78
C SER A 69 13.58 16.34 -6.71
N SER A 70 12.82 16.00 -5.67
CA SER A 70 12.50 16.91 -4.56
C SER A 70 13.60 17.00 -3.49
N LEU A 71 14.64 16.16 -3.58
CA LEU A 71 15.71 16.05 -2.57
C LEU A 71 16.84 17.10 -2.70
N SER A 72 16.88 17.91 -3.77
CA SER A 72 18.00 18.84 -4.05
C SER A 72 17.74 20.30 -3.70
N ASP A 73 16.52 20.68 -3.33
CA ASP A 73 16.15 22.08 -3.14
C ASP A 73 16.71 22.62 -1.81
N GLY A 74 17.94 23.15 -1.82
CA GLY A 74 18.55 23.84 -0.68
C GLY A 74 19.18 22.91 0.39
N THR A 75 20.30 23.34 0.97
CA THR A 75 21.10 22.55 1.93
C THR A 75 20.33 22.13 3.20
N SER A 76 19.28 22.86 3.57
CA SER A 76 18.39 22.52 4.70
C SER A 76 17.25 21.58 4.31
N LEU A 77 16.56 21.83 3.18
CA LEU A 77 15.43 21.00 2.73
C LEU A 77 15.90 19.64 2.21
N GLY A 78 17.04 19.58 1.52
CA GLY A 78 17.62 18.30 1.07
C GLY A 78 18.05 17.39 2.22
N ARG A 79 18.55 17.98 3.32
CA ARG A 79 18.88 17.22 4.55
C ARG A 79 17.61 16.73 5.25
N LEU A 80 16.58 17.57 5.34
CA LEU A 80 15.26 17.21 5.90
C LEU A 80 14.61 16.08 5.08
N GLY A 81 14.59 16.23 3.76
CA GLY A 81 14.06 15.25 2.80
C GLY A 81 14.81 13.93 2.85
N GLY A 82 16.14 13.95 2.83
CA GLY A 82 16.95 12.74 2.90
C GLY A 82 16.74 11.95 4.18
N LYS A 83 16.70 12.62 5.35
CA LYS A 83 16.38 11.96 6.63
C LYS A 83 14.98 11.37 6.64
N THR A 84 14.01 12.10 6.12
CA THR A 84 12.60 11.69 6.07
C THR A 84 12.43 10.46 5.20
N LEU A 85 12.95 10.50 3.97
CA LEU A 85 12.89 9.37 3.03
C LEU A 85 13.61 8.14 3.58
N ALA A 86 14.80 8.31 4.15
CA ALA A 86 15.53 7.21 4.76
C ALA A 86 14.76 6.56 5.91
N LEU A 87 14.09 7.36 6.74
CA LEU A 87 13.29 6.83 7.85
C LEU A 87 12.03 6.12 7.35
N TYR A 88 11.34 6.63 6.34
CA TYR A 88 10.20 5.93 5.72
C TYR A 88 10.60 4.59 5.10
N LEU A 89 11.70 4.56 4.33
CA LEU A 89 12.17 3.30 3.74
C LEU A 89 12.58 2.29 4.81
N LEU A 90 13.20 2.76 5.91
CA LEU A 90 13.55 1.91 7.03
C LEU A 90 12.29 1.35 7.72
N THR A 91 11.28 2.17 8.00
CA THR A 91 10.05 1.69 8.65
C THR A 91 9.31 0.70 7.76
N THR A 92 9.26 0.95 6.46
CA THR A 92 8.60 0.06 5.49
C THR A 92 9.35 -1.27 5.36
N ALA A 93 10.68 -1.24 5.27
CA ALA A 93 11.51 -2.45 5.24
C ALA A 93 11.32 -3.30 6.51
N ILE A 94 11.26 -2.67 7.69
CA ILE A 94 10.96 -3.35 8.95
C ILE A 94 9.54 -3.95 8.92
N ALA A 95 8.56 -3.17 8.44
CA ALA A 95 7.17 -3.58 8.37
C ALA A 95 6.98 -4.85 7.53
N ILE A 96 7.55 -4.88 6.31
CA ILE A 96 7.43 -6.05 5.44
C ILE A 96 8.26 -7.24 5.93
N SER A 97 9.47 -7.00 6.49
CA SER A 97 10.28 -8.09 7.04
C SER A 97 9.57 -8.77 8.22
N MET A 98 8.93 -7.98 9.09
CA MET A 98 8.10 -8.49 10.17
C MET A 98 6.88 -9.25 9.64
N ALA A 99 6.23 -8.74 8.58
CA ALA A 99 5.09 -9.39 7.97
C ALA A 99 5.44 -10.74 7.33
N LEU A 100 6.57 -10.83 6.63
CA LEU A 100 7.08 -12.08 6.07
C LEU A 100 7.39 -13.09 7.18
N ALA A 101 8.09 -12.67 8.23
CA ALA A 101 8.37 -13.52 9.37
C ALA A 101 7.08 -14.04 10.03
N LEU A 102 6.08 -13.17 10.20
CA LEU A 102 4.78 -13.54 10.76
C LEU A 102 4.03 -14.53 9.86
N ALA A 103 4.02 -14.30 8.55
CA ALA A 103 3.36 -15.16 7.58
C ALA A 103 4.03 -16.55 7.49
N LEU A 104 5.35 -16.62 7.62
CA LEU A 104 6.10 -17.88 7.70
C LEU A 104 5.76 -18.68 8.96
N ILE A 105 5.60 -18.01 10.11
CA ILE A 105 5.27 -18.69 11.37
C ILE A 105 3.83 -19.17 11.39
N ILE A 106 2.89 -18.36 10.90
CA ILE A 106 1.45 -18.67 10.93
C ILE A 106 1.05 -19.60 9.78
N ALA A 107 1.77 -19.51 8.66
CA ALA A 107 1.51 -20.21 7.41
C ALA A 107 0.02 -20.11 6.98
N PRO A 108 -0.47 -18.88 6.70
CA PRO A 108 -1.90 -18.66 6.45
C PRO A 108 -2.42 -19.37 5.20
N GLY A 109 -1.54 -19.73 4.25
CA GLY A 109 -1.90 -20.42 3.01
C GLY A 109 -1.61 -21.93 2.99
N GLU A 110 -0.78 -22.47 3.89
CA GLU A 110 -0.49 -23.93 3.91
C GLU A 110 -1.72 -24.76 4.29
N ARG A 111 -2.67 -24.15 5.00
CA ARG A 111 -3.96 -24.77 5.28
C ARG A 111 -4.90 -24.76 4.07
N ALA A 112 -4.43 -24.39 2.86
CA ALA A 112 -5.25 -24.16 1.68
C ALA A 112 -5.32 -25.25 0.62
N SER A 113 -4.40 -26.20 0.62
CA SER A 113 -4.19 -27.15 -0.46
C SER A 113 -5.03 -28.43 -0.39
N ASP A 114 -6.35 -28.30 -0.20
CA ASP A 114 -7.32 -29.38 -0.52
C ASP A 114 -7.91 -29.23 -1.94
N VAL A 115 -7.60 -28.13 -2.62
CA VAL A 115 -7.93 -27.92 -4.04
C VAL A 115 -6.79 -28.52 -4.87
N ALA A 116 -7.13 -29.38 -5.84
CA ALA A 116 -6.17 -30.01 -6.74
C ALA A 116 -5.14 -28.97 -7.23
N PRO A 117 -3.83 -29.29 -7.20
CA PRO A 117 -2.79 -28.32 -7.48
C PRO A 117 -2.98 -27.79 -8.90
N MET A 118 -3.34 -26.53 -9.02
CA MET A 118 -2.91 -25.77 -10.20
C MET A 118 -1.40 -25.66 -10.06
N SER A 119 -0.67 -26.63 -10.62
CA SER A 119 0.79 -26.59 -10.68
C SER A 119 1.17 -25.35 -11.47
N PHE A 120 1.53 -24.28 -10.77
CA PHE A 120 2.13 -23.11 -11.37
C PHE A 120 3.63 -23.37 -11.47
N ASP A 121 4.13 -23.48 -12.70
CA ASP A 121 5.56 -23.63 -12.95
C ASP A 121 6.18 -22.24 -12.80
N ALA A 122 6.61 -21.92 -11.57
CA ALA A 122 7.24 -20.64 -11.28
C ALA A 122 8.51 -20.50 -12.10
N ALA A 123 8.70 -19.34 -12.73
CA ALA A 123 9.95 -19.04 -13.42
C ALA A 123 11.11 -19.17 -12.42
N PRO A 124 12.24 -19.78 -12.81
CA PRO A 124 13.36 -19.97 -11.90
C PRO A 124 13.83 -18.61 -11.37
N ALA A 125 14.00 -18.52 -10.04
CA ALA A 125 14.45 -17.30 -9.40
C ALA A 125 15.81 -16.86 -10.01
N PRO A 126 15.94 -15.61 -10.46
CA PRO A 126 17.20 -15.11 -11.02
C PRO A 126 18.30 -15.10 -9.96
N ASP A 127 19.55 -15.34 -10.38
CA ASP A 127 20.70 -15.25 -9.48
C ASP A 127 20.82 -13.84 -8.88
N LEU A 128 21.22 -13.73 -7.62
CA LEU A 128 21.33 -12.43 -6.94
C LEU A 128 22.33 -11.50 -7.63
N THR A 129 23.41 -12.07 -8.19
CA THR A 129 24.38 -11.31 -8.99
C THR A 129 23.72 -10.75 -10.25
N GLN A 130 22.90 -11.58 -10.90
CA GLN A 130 22.17 -11.20 -12.11
C GLN A 130 21.12 -10.12 -11.79
N VAL A 131 20.42 -10.22 -10.66
CA VAL A 131 19.50 -9.17 -10.17
C VAL A 131 20.21 -7.84 -9.98
N ILE A 132 21.43 -7.83 -9.43
CA ILE A 132 22.22 -6.60 -9.23
C ILE A 132 22.64 -6.00 -10.58
N VAL A 133 23.05 -6.84 -11.53
CA VAL A 133 23.41 -6.39 -12.89
C VAL A 133 22.17 -5.83 -13.60
N ASP A 134 21.05 -6.52 -13.51
CA ASP A 134 19.79 -6.17 -14.17
C ASP A 134 19.01 -5.06 -13.44
N LEU A 135 19.53 -4.58 -12.30
CA LEU A 135 19.01 -3.43 -11.57
C LEU A 135 18.99 -2.18 -12.46
N VAL A 136 20.02 -2.00 -13.29
CA VAL A 136 20.15 -0.86 -14.19
C VAL A 136 19.63 -1.26 -15.58
N PRO A 137 18.50 -0.68 -16.06
CA PRO A 137 17.99 -1.03 -17.38
C PRO A 137 18.96 -0.61 -18.49
N THR A 138 19.17 -1.51 -19.45
CA THR A 138 19.81 -1.15 -20.73
C THR A 138 18.88 -0.34 -21.62
N ASN A 139 17.56 -0.53 -21.47
CA ASN A 139 16.52 0.23 -22.15
C ASN A 139 15.35 0.53 -21.20
N PRO A 140 15.21 1.76 -20.68
CA PRO A 140 14.15 2.11 -19.73
C PRO A 140 12.74 2.08 -20.36
N VAL A 141 12.63 2.30 -21.68
CA VAL A 141 11.34 2.22 -22.37
C VAL A 141 10.87 0.78 -22.48
N ALA A 142 11.77 -0.14 -22.80
CA ALA A 142 11.47 -1.58 -22.79
C ALA A 142 11.10 -2.04 -21.38
N ALA A 143 11.85 -1.61 -20.35
CA ALA A 143 11.53 -1.90 -18.96
C ALA A 143 10.11 -1.45 -18.57
N MET A 144 9.69 -0.26 -19.00
CA MET A 144 8.32 0.23 -18.79
C MET A 144 7.27 -0.56 -19.58
N ALA A 145 7.57 -0.97 -20.82
CA ALA A 145 6.65 -1.75 -21.65
C ALA A 145 6.45 -3.18 -21.13
N GLU A 146 7.52 -3.80 -20.63
CA GLU A 146 7.55 -5.17 -20.09
C GLU A 146 7.13 -5.22 -18.61
N GLY A 147 7.09 -4.07 -17.92
CA GLY A 147 6.76 -4.01 -16.50
C GLY A 147 7.89 -4.48 -15.59
N ASN A 148 9.16 -4.32 -16.00
CA ASN A 148 10.33 -4.63 -15.19
C ASN A 148 10.50 -3.58 -14.07
N MET A 149 9.71 -3.73 -13.00
CA MET A 149 9.51 -2.65 -12.05
C MET A 149 10.77 -2.21 -11.31
N LEU A 150 11.66 -3.14 -10.97
CA LEU A 150 12.93 -2.80 -10.31
C LEU A 150 13.79 -1.87 -11.18
N GLN A 151 13.84 -2.14 -12.49
CA GLN A 151 14.54 -1.30 -13.46
C GLN A 151 13.87 0.08 -13.60
N ILE A 152 12.54 0.12 -13.65
CA ILE A 152 11.76 1.37 -13.70
C ILE A 152 12.07 2.22 -12.48
N ILE A 153 12.10 1.62 -11.29
CA ILE A 153 12.40 2.29 -10.03
C ILE A 153 13.80 2.94 -10.08
N VAL A 154 14.80 2.15 -10.45
CA VAL A 154 16.21 2.59 -10.44
C VAL A 154 16.41 3.72 -11.45
N PHE A 155 15.84 3.57 -12.64
CA PHE A 155 15.87 4.62 -13.65
C PHE A 155 15.16 5.89 -13.20
N ALA A 156 13.95 5.78 -12.61
CA ALA A 156 13.20 6.93 -12.10
C ALA A 156 13.98 7.72 -11.04
N ILE A 157 14.67 7.02 -10.13
CA ILE A 157 15.48 7.64 -9.08
C ILE A 157 16.71 8.35 -9.68
N ILE A 158 17.46 7.68 -10.55
CA ILE A 158 18.64 8.27 -11.21
C ILE A 158 18.23 9.52 -12.01
N LEU A 159 17.14 9.42 -12.78
CA LEU A 159 16.61 10.53 -13.56
C LEU A 159 16.12 11.67 -12.65
N GLY A 160 15.41 11.35 -11.57
CA GLY A 160 14.97 12.36 -10.60
C GLY A 160 16.14 13.11 -9.96
N ILE A 161 17.22 12.41 -9.58
CA ILE A 161 18.45 13.04 -9.06
C ILE A 161 19.13 13.91 -10.12
N ALA A 162 19.16 13.46 -11.38
CA ALA A 162 19.72 14.25 -12.47
C ALA A 162 18.92 15.53 -12.72
N ILE A 163 17.58 15.46 -12.73
CA ILE A 163 16.66 16.61 -12.82
C ILE A 163 16.96 17.60 -11.70
N ALA A 164 17.03 17.10 -10.47
CA ALA A 164 17.37 17.87 -9.26
C ALA A 164 18.68 18.68 -9.40
N ARG A 165 19.68 18.10 -10.09
CA ARG A 165 21.03 18.70 -10.25
C ARG A 165 21.20 19.51 -11.54
N SER A 166 20.16 19.61 -12.37
CA SER A 166 20.25 20.24 -13.69
C SER A 166 19.88 21.72 -13.73
N GLY A 167 19.66 22.38 -12.59
CA GLY A 167 19.34 23.82 -12.54
C GLY A 167 18.02 24.16 -13.23
N GLU A 168 17.98 25.24 -14.01
CA GLU A 168 16.77 25.71 -14.70
C GLU A 168 16.13 24.69 -15.68
N PRO A 169 16.90 23.96 -16.52
CA PRO A 169 16.36 22.82 -17.27
C PRO A 169 15.67 21.78 -16.38
N GLY A 170 16.31 21.44 -15.26
CA GLY A 170 15.77 20.52 -14.26
C GLY A 170 14.43 20.98 -13.69
N ALA A 171 14.35 22.25 -13.27
CA ALA A 171 13.13 22.83 -12.70
C ALA A 171 11.93 22.75 -13.66
N ARG A 172 12.15 22.99 -14.97
CA ARG A 172 11.09 22.88 -15.99
C ARG A 172 10.59 21.45 -16.16
N VAL A 173 11.51 20.47 -16.18
CA VAL A 173 11.15 19.06 -16.29
C VAL A 173 10.44 18.57 -15.02
N LYS A 174 10.92 18.97 -13.84
CA LYS A 174 10.27 18.68 -12.55
C LYS A 174 8.82 19.16 -12.54
N SER A 175 8.57 20.42 -12.89
CA SER A 175 7.21 21.00 -12.94
C SER A 175 6.28 20.22 -13.87
N PHE A 176 6.75 19.80 -15.05
CA PHE A 176 5.96 18.98 -15.97
C PHE A 176 5.55 17.64 -15.33
N PHE A 177 6.49 16.95 -14.67
CA PHE A 177 6.21 15.67 -14.03
C PHE A 177 5.32 15.82 -12.78
N GLU A 178 5.44 16.92 -12.04
CA GLU A 178 4.53 17.23 -10.92
C GLU A 178 3.09 17.44 -11.42
N ASP A 179 2.90 18.19 -12.51
CA ASP A 179 1.60 18.37 -13.15
C ASP A 179 1.04 17.04 -13.68
N LEU A 180 1.88 16.25 -14.34
CA LEU A 180 1.52 14.92 -14.83
C LEU A 180 1.11 14.00 -13.68
N ASN A 181 1.83 14.02 -12.56
CA ASN A 181 1.47 13.27 -11.36
C ASN A 181 0.08 13.68 -10.85
N GLY A 182 -0.21 14.98 -10.80
CA GLY A 182 -1.54 15.49 -10.45
C GLY A 182 -2.65 14.97 -11.36
N VAL A 183 -2.41 14.91 -12.68
CA VAL A 183 -3.35 14.33 -13.66
C VAL A 183 -3.54 12.83 -13.43
N LEU A 184 -2.46 12.07 -13.22
CA LEU A 184 -2.53 10.63 -12.95
C LEU A 184 -3.31 10.34 -11.67
N MET A 185 -3.12 11.13 -10.61
CA MET A 185 -3.89 11.03 -9.36
C MET A 185 -5.39 11.28 -9.58
N LYS A 186 -5.74 12.23 -10.46
CA LYS A 186 -7.13 12.46 -10.84
C LYS A 186 -7.71 11.27 -11.60
N LEU A 187 -6.94 10.66 -12.49
CA LEU A 187 -7.33 9.45 -13.21
C LEU A 187 -7.60 8.28 -12.26
N ILE A 188 -6.73 8.05 -11.27
CA ILE A 188 -6.97 7.02 -10.24
C ILE A 188 -8.27 7.30 -9.48
N THR A 189 -8.50 8.57 -9.10
CA THR A 189 -9.74 8.95 -8.41
C THR A 189 -10.99 8.62 -9.24
N MET A 190 -10.94 8.81 -10.56
CA MET A 190 -12.03 8.44 -11.46
C MET A 190 -12.23 6.92 -11.52
N LEU A 191 -11.13 6.15 -11.60
CA LEU A 191 -11.20 4.68 -11.63
C LEU A 191 -11.77 4.08 -10.33
N ILE A 192 -11.41 4.62 -9.17
CA ILE A 192 -11.93 4.13 -7.87
C ILE A 192 -13.45 4.36 -7.75
N GLN A 193 -14.04 5.32 -8.47
CA GLN A 193 -15.50 5.46 -8.50
C GLN A 193 -16.21 4.24 -9.13
N LEU A 194 -15.49 3.44 -9.91
CA LEU A 194 -15.98 2.17 -10.48
C LEU A 194 -15.84 1.00 -9.49
N ALA A 195 -15.05 1.16 -8.41
CA ALA A 195 -14.78 0.11 -7.43
C ALA A 195 -16.04 -0.55 -6.83
N PRO A 196 -17.14 0.16 -6.52
CA PRO A 196 -18.36 -0.50 -6.03
C PRO A 196 -18.88 -1.60 -6.96
N TYR A 197 -18.80 -1.39 -8.28
CA TYR A 197 -19.26 -2.33 -9.28
C TYR A 197 -18.24 -3.43 -9.53
N GLY A 198 -16.96 -3.06 -9.66
CA GLY A 198 -15.88 -4.03 -9.83
C GLY A 198 -15.78 -5.01 -8.65
N VAL A 199 -15.84 -4.48 -7.41
CA VAL A 199 -15.84 -5.29 -6.18
C VAL A 199 -17.09 -6.16 -6.11
N PHE A 200 -18.27 -5.66 -6.47
CA PHE A 200 -19.49 -6.49 -6.51
C PHE A 200 -19.31 -7.70 -7.45
N CYS A 201 -18.82 -7.46 -8.67
CA CYS A 201 -18.56 -8.51 -9.65
C CYS A 201 -17.54 -9.53 -9.13
N LEU A 202 -16.39 -9.06 -8.64
CA LEU A 202 -15.33 -9.91 -8.09
C LEU A 202 -15.81 -10.74 -6.89
N MET A 203 -16.60 -10.15 -5.99
CA MET A 203 -17.13 -10.84 -4.81
C MET A 203 -18.14 -11.91 -5.20
N THR A 204 -18.98 -11.62 -6.18
CA THR A 204 -19.96 -12.59 -6.67
C THR A 204 -19.26 -13.81 -7.24
N THR A 205 -18.29 -13.61 -8.14
CA THR A 205 -17.50 -14.70 -8.73
C THR A 205 -16.75 -15.49 -7.67
N LEU A 206 -16.03 -14.80 -6.77
CA LEU A 206 -15.26 -15.45 -5.71
C LEU A 206 -16.14 -16.33 -4.83
N PHE A 207 -17.22 -15.79 -4.26
CA PHE A 207 -18.07 -16.54 -3.31
C PHE A 207 -19.00 -17.56 -4.00
N SER A 208 -19.16 -17.51 -5.33
CA SER A 208 -19.80 -18.61 -6.08
C SER A 208 -18.90 -19.82 -6.26
N GLU A 209 -17.58 -19.64 -6.19
CA GLU A 209 -16.59 -20.68 -6.41
C GLU A 209 -16.03 -21.22 -5.08
N ILE A 210 -15.72 -20.33 -4.14
CA ILE A 210 -15.04 -20.65 -2.88
C ILE A 210 -15.86 -21.60 -1.98
N GLY A 211 -15.19 -22.56 -1.34
CA GLY A 211 -15.79 -23.45 -0.36
C GLY A 211 -15.82 -22.86 1.05
N TRP A 212 -16.63 -23.43 1.95
CA TRP A 212 -16.69 -22.99 3.36
C TRP A 212 -15.33 -23.11 4.07
N GLN A 213 -14.53 -24.11 3.70
CA GLN A 213 -13.17 -24.28 4.18
C GLN A 213 -12.24 -23.14 3.72
N ASP A 214 -12.48 -22.56 2.54
CA ASP A 214 -11.66 -21.47 2.00
C ASP A 214 -11.96 -20.12 2.67
N ILE A 215 -13.18 -19.92 3.13
CA ILE A 215 -13.56 -18.76 3.95
C ILE A 215 -12.79 -18.73 5.27
N LEU A 216 -12.58 -19.89 5.92
CA LEU A 216 -11.77 -19.98 7.14
C LEU A 216 -10.30 -19.61 6.89
N LYS A 217 -9.76 -19.96 5.72
CA LYS A 217 -8.38 -19.64 5.32
C LYS A 217 -8.19 -18.17 5.01
N LEU A 218 -9.16 -17.53 4.35
CA LEU A 218 -9.22 -16.08 4.21
C LEU A 218 -9.29 -15.38 5.57
N GLY A 219 -9.96 -16.00 6.54
CA GLY A 219 -9.92 -15.57 7.94
C GLY A 219 -8.50 -15.59 8.53
N ALA A 220 -7.73 -16.65 8.30
CA ALA A 220 -6.34 -16.75 8.77
C ALA A 220 -5.43 -15.69 8.12
N TYR A 221 -5.55 -15.49 6.81
CA TYR A 221 -4.88 -14.39 6.10
C TYR A 221 -5.25 -13.02 6.70
N PHE A 222 -6.54 -12.75 6.85
CA PHE A 222 -7.06 -11.50 7.39
C PHE A 222 -6.51 -11.24 8.79
N LEU A 223 -6.57 -12.23 9.69
CA LEU A 223 -6.06 -12.12 11.05
C LEU A 223 -4.54 -11.93 11.09
N THR A 224 -3.80 -12.56 10.17
CA THR A 224 -2.34 -12.40 10.07
C THR A 224 -1.98 -10.97 9.69
N VAL A 225 -2.67 -10.38 8.72
CA VAL A 225 -2.47 -8.96 8.36
C VAL A 225 -2.84 -8.05 9.53
N VAL A 226 -3.99 -8.28 10.17
CA VAL A 226 -4.42 -7.48 11.35
C VAL A 226 -3.38 -7.55 12.46
N LEU A 227 -2.86 -8.73 12.75
CA LEU A 227 -1.82 -8.92 13.75
C LEU A 227 -0.53 -8.19 13.36
N GLY A 228 -0.09 -8.30 12.10
CA GLY A 228 1.07 -7.55 11.60
C GLY A 228 0.90 -6.04 11.76
N LEU A 229 -0.26 -5.50 11.39
CA LEU A 229 -0.59 -4.08 11.56
C LEU A 229 -0.59 -3.67 13.04
N ALA A 230 -1.19 -4.49 13.91
CA ALA A 230 -1.23 -4.24 15.35
C ALA A 230 0.16 -4.29 15.98
N LEU A 231 1.02 -5.22 15.56
CA LEU A 231 2.40 -5.31 16.01
C LEU A 231 3.22 -4.11 15.52
N HIS A 232 3.05 -3.67 14.28
CA HIS A 232 3.76 -2.49 13.78
C HIS A 232 3.38 -1.23 14.56
N LEU A 233 2.07 -1.03 14.75
CA LEU A 233 1.51 0.09 15.49
C LEU A 233 1.86 0.03 16.99
N GLY A 234 1.91 -1.15 17.59
CA GLY A 234 2.08 -1.38 19.02
C GLY A 234 3.51 -1.69 19.48
N LEU A 235 4.42 -2.02 18.57
CA LEU A 235 5.81 -2.35 18.88
C LEU A 235 6.79 -1.45 18.11
N VAL A 236 6.67 -1.37 16.78
CA VAL A 236 7.66 -0.64 15.95
C VAL A 236 7.57 0.87 16.15
N TYR A 237 6.41 1.50 15.90
CA TYR A 237 6.27 2.95 16.11
C TYR A 237 6.54 3.39 17.55
N PRO A 238 6.04 2.70 18.60
CA PRO A 238 6.34 3.06 19.98
C PRO A 238 7.83 2.98 20.29
N THR A 239 8.52 1.95 19.80
CA THR A 239 9.97 1.80 19.98
C THR A 239 10.73 2.93 19.31
N LEU A 240 10.37 3.29 18.07
CA LEU A 240 10.99 4.42 17.37
C LEU A 240 10.74 5.76 18.06
N LEU A 241 9.50 6.02 18.51
CA LEU A 241 9.15 7.24 19.24
C LEU A 241 9.91 7.37 20.57
N SER A 242 10.03 6.27 21.31
CA SER A 242 10.68 6.28 22.62
C SER A 242 12.21 6.33 22.52
N THR A 243 12.81 5.68 21.51
CA THR A 243 14.28 5.65 21.35
C THR A 243 14.81 6.87 20.59
N LEU A 244 14.19 7.25 19.47
CA LEU A 244 14.69 8.32 18.59
C LEU A 244 14.13 9.69 18.95
N ALA A 245 12.83 9.79 19.23
CA ALA A 245 12.17 11.06 19.59
C ALA A 245 12.11 11.34 21.09
N ARG A 246 12.37 10.32 21.94
CA ARG A 246 12.20 10.35 23.40
C ARG A 246 10.82 10.85 23.82
N LEU A 247 9.80 10.48 23.06
CA LEU A 247 8.40 10.85 23.32
C LEU A 247 7.65 9.68 23.97
N SER A 248 6.64 10.00 24.77
CA SER A 248 5.71 9.00 25.31
C SER A 248 4.79 8.47 24.20
N PRO A 249 4.85 7.18 23.83
CA PRO A 249 4.00 6.64 22.76
C PRO A 249 2.51 6.72 23.09
N ILE A 250 2.14 6.47 24.36
CA ILE A 250 0.75 6.48 24.81
C ILE A 250 0.11 7.86 24.54
N ARG A 251 0.82 8.94 24.89
CA ARG A 251 0.33 10.30 24.64
C ARG A 251 0.24 10.61 23.15
N PHE A 252 1.23 10.15 22.38
CA PHE A 252 1.22 10.31 20.93
C PHE A 252 -0.02 9.67 20.29
N PHE A 253 -0.32 8.40 20.56
CA PHE A 253 -1.51 7.73 19.99
C PHE A 253 -2.82 8.35 20.47
N THR A 254 -2.87 8.81 21.73
CA THR A 254 -4.06 9.48 22.26
C THR A 254 -4.38 10.74 21.44
N LYS A 255 -3.35 11.50 21.05
CA LYS A 255 -3.52 12.70 20.21
C LYS A 255 -3.79 12.37 18.74
N MET A 256 -3.28 11.24 18.24
CA MET A 256 -3.49 10.76 16.86
C MET A 256 -4.84 10.07 16.61
N ARG A 257 -5.67 9.87 17.64
CA ARG A 257 -6.94 9.15 17.55
C ARG A 257 -7.85 9.67 16.42
N GLU A 258 -7.98 10.99 16.28
CA GLU A 258 -8.85 11.60 15.27
C GLU A 258 -8.33 11.32 13.84
N PRO A 259 -7.08 11.65 13.46
CA PRO A 259 -6.53 11.26 12.17
C PRO A 259 -6.63 9.76 11.88
N MET A 260 -6.36 8.90 12.87
CA MET A 260 -6.45 7.44 12.69
C MET A 260 -7.87 6.98 12.35
N LEU A 261 -8.89 7.54 13.01
CA LEU A 261 -10.29 7.23 12.72
C LEU A 261 -10.73 7.75 11.35
N VAL A 262 -10.28 8.95 10.97
CA VAL A 262 -10.55 9.51 9.63
C VAL A 262 -9.88 8.66 8.56
N ALA A 263 -8.60 8.30 8.72
CA ALA A 263 -7.86 7.40 7.83
C ALA A 263 -8.54 6.03 7.70
N PHE A 264 -8.94 5.45 8.82
CA PHE A 264 -9.68 4.18 8.83
C PHE A 264 -10.99 4.31 8.03
N SER A 265 -11.78 5.34 8.28
CA SER A 265 -13.10 5.51 7.63
C SER A 265 -13.01 5.81 6.13
N THR A 266 -11.99 6.56 5.71
CA THR A 266 -11.81 7.00 4.33
C THR A 266 -11.00 6.00 3.51
N ALA A 267 -10.14 5.20 4.15
CA ALA A 267 -9.10 4.40 3.50
C ALA A 267 -8.23 5.20 2.52
N SER A 268 -8.01 6.49 2.82
CA SER A 268 -7.16 7.37 2.02
C SER A 268 -6.29 8.25 2.91
N SER A 269 -4.97 8.05 2.81
CA SER A 269 -3.99 8.92 3.47
C SER A 269 -4.11 10.35 2.96
N GLY A 270 -4.37 10.53 1.65
CA GLY A 270 -4.54 11.85 1.03
C GLY A 270 -5.79 12.58 1.52
N ALA A 271 -6.92 11.89 1.68
CA ALA A 271 -8.13 12.49 2.23
C ALA A 271 -7.99 12.87 3.72
N THR A 272 -7.08 12.21 4.42
CA THR A 272 -6.82 12.45 5.85
C THR A 272 -5.78 13.57 6.08
N LEU A 273 -5.06 13.96 5.03
CA LEU A 273 -3.93 14.90 5.10
C LEU A 273 -4.22 16.19 5.89
N PRO A 274 -5.35 16.91 5.69
CA PRO A 274 -5.61 18.15 6.45
C PRO A 274 -5.76 17.91 7.96
N VAL A 275 -6.37 16.78 8.35
CA VAL A 275 -6.59 16.41 9.76
C VAL A 275 -5.27 15.98 10.39
N THR A 276 -4.44 15.24 9.65
CA THR A 276 -3.10 14.83 10.09
C THR A 276 -2.20 16.03 10.30
N LEU A 277 -2.10 16.94 9.32
CA LEU A 277 -1.29 18.16 9.41
C LEU A 277 -1.65 18.99 10.64
N ARG A 278 -2.95 19.29 10.80
CA ARG A 278 -3.46 20.04 11.95
C ARG A 278 -3.09 19.37 13.28
N THR A 279 -3.23 18.04 13.36
CA THR A 279 -2.94 17.28 14.58
C THR A 279 -1.45 17.29 14.89
N VAL A 280 -0.62 17.07 13.88
CA VAL A 280 0.84 17.06 14.00
C VAL A 280 1.38 18.43 14.42
N GLU A 281 0.84 19.51 13.86
CA GLU A 281 1.24 20.87 14.20
C GLU A 281 0.74 21.32 15.57
N HIS A 282 -0.57 21.23 15.80
CA HIS A 282 -1.19 21.90 16.94
C HIS A 282 -1.42 21.00 18.15
N ARG A 283 -1.40 19.67 17.99
CA ARG A 283 -1.54 18.73 19.11
C ARG A 283 -0.21 18.06 19.45
N ILE A 284 0.54 17.61 18.45
CA ILE A 284 1.83 16.93 18.68
C ILE A 284 2.95 17.96 18.93
N GLY A 285 2.90 19.14 18.31
CA GLY A 285 3.88 20.21 18.52
C GLY A 285 5.03 20.20 17.49
N VAL A 286 4.82 19.60 16.32
CA VAL A 286 5.79 19.66 15.22
C VAL A 286 5.66 21.03 14.54
N ASN A 287 6.78 21.71 14.30
CA ASN A 287 6.75 22.98 13.58
C ASN A 287 6.23 22.80 12.13
N ASN A 288 5.47 23.79 11.65
CA ASN A 288 4.88 23.79 10.30
C ASN A 288 5.92 23.56 9.18
N GLU A 289 7.16 24.08 9.29
CA GLU A 289 8.22 23.84 8.30
C GLU A 289 8.52 22.34 8.10
N VAL A 290 8.41 21.54 9.17
CA VAL A 290 8.60 20.09 9.11
C VAL A 290 7.28 19.40 8.75
N ALA A 291 6.16 19.77 9.36
CA ALA A 291 4.87 19.11 9.15
C ALA A 291 4.38 19.23 7.70
N SER A 292 4.42 20.44 7.13
CA SER A 292 3.99 20.74 5.76
C SER A 292 4.84 20.06 4.68
N PHE A 293 6.02 19.57 5.04
CA PHE A 293 6.88 18.80 4.14
C PHE A 293 6.72 17.28 4.37
N VAL A 294 6.89 16.82 5.62
CA VAL A 294 6.98 15.39 5.94
C VAL A 294 5.65 14.66 5.76
N ILE A 295 4.52 15.28 6.13
CA ILE A 295 3.21 14.60 6.07
C ILE A 295 2.72 14.44 4.63
N PRO A 296 2.75 15.46 3.75
CA PRO A 296 2.36 15.26 2.34
C PRO A 296 3.27 14.27 1.62
N LEU A 297 4.58 14.28 1.91
CA LEU A 297 5.52 13.29 1.38
C LEU A 297 5.20 11.88 1.89
N GLY A 298 4.91 11.74 3.20
CA GLY A 298 4.54 10.47 3.81
C GLY A 298 3.31 9.85 3.18
N ALA A 299 2.28 10.64 2.91
CA ALA A 299 1.04 10.16 2.32
C ALA A 299 1.24 9.39 0.99
N THR A 300 2.33 9.63 0.26
CA THR A 300 2.65 8.95 -1.02
C THR A 300 3.84 8.00 -0.95
N VAL A 301 4.65 8.07 0.10
CA VAL A 301 5.88 7.27 0.24
C VAL A 301 5.76 6.23 1.35
N ASN A 302 5.16 6.60 2.46
CA ASN A 302 5.11 5.79 3.66
C ASN A 302 3.90 4.87 3.65
N MET A 303 4.14 3.65 3.18
CA MET A 303 3.09 2.66 3.02
C MET A 303 3.36 1.39 3.83
N ASP A 304 3.84 1.54 5.07
CA ASP A 304 4.16 0.43 5.98
C ASP A 304 3.04 -0.62 6.10
N GLY A 305 1.80 -0.17 6.31
CA GLY A 305 0.64 -1.06 6.40
C GLY A 305 0.35 -1.76 5.08
N THR A 306 0.57 -1.09 3.95
CA THR A 306 0.47 -1.70 2.62
C THR A 306 1.55 -2.77 2.43
N ALA A 307 2.78 -2.48 2.83
CA ALA A 307 3.91 -3.41 2.75
C ALA A 307 3.71 -4.64 3.66
N ILE A 308 3.09 -4.46 4.84
CA ILE A 308 2.67 -5.58 5.70
C ILE A 308 1.68 -6.47 4.97
N MET A 309 0.64 -5.90 4.36
CA MET A 309 -0.31 -6.70 3.60
C MET A 309 0.36 -7.41 2.43
N GLN A 310 1.25 -6.73 1.69
CA GLN A 310 1.94 -7.33 0.56
C GLN A 310 2.80 -8.51 0.98
N GLY A 311 3.57 -8.39 2.06
CA GLY A 311 4.36 -9.49 2.59
C GLY A 311 3.50 -10.70 2.95
N VAL A 312 2.43 -10.49 3.72
CA VAL A 312 1.51 -11.58 4.11
C VAL A 312 0.78 -12.17 2.89
N ALA A 313 0.31 -11.33 1.98
CA ALA A 313 -0.41 -11.74 0.78
C ALA A 313 0.46 -12.57 -0.16
N THR A 314 1.71 -12.17 -0.38
CA THR A 314 2.65 -12.90 -1.24
C THR A 314 2.92 -14.29 -0.68
N VAL A 315 3.19 -14.41 0.63
CA VAL A 315 3.38 -15.73 1.27
C VAL A 315 2.10 -16.56 1.23
N PHE A 316 0.94 -15.94 1.51
CA PHE A 316 -0.34 -16.62 1.42
C PHE A 316 -0.60 -17.19 0.02
N ILE A 317 -0.38 -16.40 -1.03
CA ILE A 317 -0.59 -16.79 -2.43
C ILE A 317 0.40 -17.88 -2.84
N ALA A 318 1.68 -17.75 -2.48
CA ALA A 318 2.67 -18.78 -2.73
C ALA A 318 2.29 -20.12 -2.10
N GLN A 319 1.92 -20.09 -0.81
CA GLN A 319 1.46 -21.29 -0.11
C GLN A 319 0.16 -21.86 -0.70
N PHE A 320 -0.77 -21.00 -1.13
CA PHE A 320 -2.02 -21.41 -1.76
C PHE A 320 -1.81 -22.15 -3.08
N TYR A 321 -0.89 -21.65 -3.92
CA TYR A 321 -0.52 -22.29 -5.19
C TYR A 321 0.56 -23.38 -5.04
N ASN A 322 0.99 -23.66 -3.80
CA ASN A 322 2.05 -24.62 -3.49
C ASN A 322 3.37 -24.31 -4.23
N VAL A 323 3.69 -23.01 -4.31
CA VAL A 323 4.94 -22.49 -4.86
C VAL A 323 5.92 -22.25 -3.72
N ASP A 324 7.07 -22.92 -3.77
CA ASP A 324 8.13 -22.76 -2.78
C ASP A 324 8.93 -21.48 -3.06
N LEU A 325 8.82 -20.50 -2.17
CA LEU A 325 9.65 -19.30 -2.21
C LEU A 325 11.02 -19.60 -1.61
N VAL A 326 12.08 -19.28 -2.36
CA VAL A 326 13.46 -19.36 -1.87
C VAL A 326 13.89 -18.06 -1.19
N MET A 327 15.02 -18.08 -0.49
CA MET A 327 15.53 -16.89 0.23
C MET A 327 15.67 -15.65 -0.68
N THR A 328 16.04 -15.85 -1.94
CA THR A 328 16.14 -14.77 -2.94
C THR A 328 14.79 -14.10 -3.18
N ASP A 329 13.69 -14.85 -3.22
CA ASP A 329 12.35 -14.30 -3.43
C ASP A 329 11.92 -13.41 -2.26
N TYR A 330 12.19 -13.84 -1.03
CA TYR A 330 11.92 -13.01 0.16
C TYR A 330 12.69 -11.69 0.12
N LEU A 331 13.97 -11.72 -0.25
CA LEU A 331 14.75 -10.50 -0.41
C LEU A 331 14.17 -9.59 -1.51
N MET A 332 13.79 -10.17 -2.64
CA MET A 332 13.15 -9.45 -3.74
C MET A 332 11.81 -8.85 -3.34
N ILE A 333 11.01 -9.54 -2.53
CA ILE A 333 9.75 -9.02 -1.98
C ILE A 333 10.02 -7.81 -1.10
N VAL A 334 10.98 -7.91 -0.16
CA VAL A 334 11.35 -6.79 0.72
C VAL A 334 11.81 -5.59 -0.10
N LEU A 335 12.73 -5.80 -1.04
CA LEU A 335 13.27 -4.73 -1.89
C LEU A 335 12.17 -4.09 -2.74
N THR A 336 11.43 -4.90 -3.48
CA THR A 336 10.42 -4.45 -4.44
C THR A 336 9.29 -3.72 -3.74
N ALA A 337 8.75 -4.28 -2.65
CA ALA A 337 7.67 -3.64 -1.90
C ALA A 337 8.13 -2.35 -1.19
N THR A 338 9.36 -2.34 -0.64
CA THR A 338 9.89 -1.12 0.00
C THR A 338 10.08 -0.02 -1.03
N MET A 339 10.60 -0.33 -2.22
CA MET A 339 10.77 0.67 -3.27
C MET A 339 9.43 1.08 -3.92
N ALA A 340 8.51 0.12 -4.09
CA ALA A 340 7.14 0.32 -4.54
C ALA A 340 6.36 1.29 -3.65
N SER A 341 6.62 1.26 -2.33
CA SER A 341 5.96 2.17 -1.39
C SER A 341 6.16 3.64 -1.79
N ILE A 342 7.32 3.98 -2.37
CA ILE A 342 7.59 5.30 -2.90
C ILE A 342 6.74 5.55 -4.15
N GLY A 343 5.88 6.56 -4.07
CA GLY A 343 5.04 6.95 -5.20
C GLY A 343 3.77 6.12 -5.33
N THR A 344 3.40 5.40 -4.27
CA THR A 344 2.08 4.82 -4.20
C THR A 344 1.05 5.94 -3.96
N ALA A 345 -0.01 5.97 -4.76
CA ALA A 345 -1.05 6.98 -4.63
C ALA A 345 -1.79 6.85 -3.28
N ALA A 346 -2.03 7.98 -2.62
CA ALA A 346 -2.63 8.09 -1.29
C ALA A 346 -4.17 7.85 -1.28
N VAL A 347 -4.66 6.89 -2.06
CA VAL A 347 -6.08 6.68 -2.37
C VAL A 347 -6.47 5.21 -2.21
N PRO A 348 -7.77 4.90 -2.02
CA PRO A 348 -8.20 3.53 -1.68
C PRO A 348 -7.85 2.49 -2.74
N GLY A 349 -7.52 1.27 -2.31
CA GLY A 349 -7.33 0.12 -3.20
C GLY A 349 -6.02 0.08 -4.01
N VAL A 350 -5.15 1.09 -3.90
CA VAL A 350 -3.85 1.11 -4.62
C VAL A 350 -2.91 0.01 -4.11
N GLY A 351 -3.07 -0.44 -2.85
CA GLY A 351 -2.25 -1.53 -2.30
C GLY A 351 -2.31 -2.83 -3.10
N LEU A 352 -3.47 -3.16 -3.69
CA LEU A 352 -3.63 -4.34 -4.55
C LEU A 352 -2.95 -4.19 -5.91
N VAL A 353 -2.91 -2.96 -6.42
CA VAL A 353 -2.21 -2.60 -7.66
C VAL A 353 -0.71 -2.82 -7.49
N MET A 354 -0.18 -2.42 -6.34
CA MET A 354 1.23 -2.63 -6.00
C MET A 354 1.54 -4.09 -5.66
N LEU A 355 0.59 -4.84 -5.10
CA LEU A 355 0.75 -6.29 -4.89
C LEU A 355 0.95 -7.04 -6.20
N ALA A 356 0.25 -6.67 -7.27
CA ALA A 356 0.44 -7.28 -8.59
C ALA A 356 1.90 -7.19 -9.05
N MET A 357 2.55 -6.04 -8.82
CA MET A 357 3.97 -5.85 -9.09
C MET A 357 4.85 -6.79 -8.27
N VAL A 358 4.58 -6.93 -6.97
CA VAL A 358 5.36 -7.81 -6.07
C VAL A 358 5.22 -9.27 -6.49
N LEU A 359 4.01 -9.72 -6.85
CA LEU A 359 3.76 -11.09 -7.29
C LEU A 359 4.47 -11.43 -8.60
N THR A 360 4.33 -10.57 -9.62
CA THR A 360 5.02 -10.77 -10.91
C THR A 360 6.54 -10.85 -10.72
N GLN A 361 7.10 -10.05 -9.81
CA GLN A 361 8.54 -10.00 -9.57
C GLN A 361 9.13 -11.31 -9.02
N VAL A 362 8.34 -12.09 -8.28
CA VAL A 362 8.72 -13.42 -7.77
C VAL A 362 8.07 -14.55 -8.56
N GLY A 363 7.55 -14.24 -9.75
CA GLY A 363 6.96 -15.25 -10.63
C GLY A 363 5.68 -15.87 -10.09
N LEU A 364 4.89 -15.16 -9.27
CA LEU A 364 3.59 -15.63 -8.81
C LEU A 364 2.44 -15.11 -9.69
N PRO A 365 1.35 -15.90 -9.86
CA PRO A 365 0.20 -15.47 -10.64
C PRO A 365 -0.52 -14.30 -9.98
N VAL A 366 -0.73 -13.22 -10.75
CA VAL A 366 -1.43 -12.02 -10.27
C VAL A 366 -2.92 -12.31 -10.02
N GLU A 367 -3.43 -13.38 -10.62
CA GLU A 367 -4.76 -13.93 -10.41
C GLU A 367 -5.01 -14.29 -8.93
N GLY A 368 -3.94 -14.61 -8.17
CA GLY A 368 -4.02 -14.86 -6.74
C GLY A 368 -4.58 -13.69 -5.92
N ILE A 369 -4.53 -12.46 -6.45
CA ILE A 369 -5.16 -11.28 -5.83
C ILE A 369 -6.69 -11.46 -5.70
N MET A 370 -7.31 -12.19 -6.63
CA MET A 370 -8.76 -12.45 -6.60
C MET A 370 -9.20 -13.19 -5.33
N LEU A 371 -8.31 -13.96 -4.72
CA LEU A 371 -8.60 -14.68 -3.47
C LEU A 371 -8.82 -13.72 -2.30
N ILE A 372 -7.98 -12.68 -2.21
CA ILE A 372 -7.91 -11.80 -1.03
C ILE A 372 -8.67 -10.48 -1.20
N ILE A 373 -9.00 -10.09 -2.43
CA ILE A 373 -9.63 -8.80 -2.75
C ILE A 373 -10.93 -8.57 -1.99
N GLY A 374 -11.60 -9.64 -1.57
CA GLY A 374 -12.85 -9.54 -0.83
C GLY A 374 -12.73 -9.10 0.61
N VAL A 375 -11.68 -9.52 1.29
CA VAL A 375 -11.40 -9.05 2.65
C VAL A 375 -10.52 -7.80 2.64
N ASP A 376 -9.88 -7.49 1.50
CA ASP A 376 -8.95 -6.38 1.36
C ASP A 376 -9.59 -5.04 1.73
N ARG A 377 -10.87 -4.81 1.43
CA ARG A 377 -11.48 -3.51 1.72
C ARG A 377 -11.37 -3.12 3.20
N LEU A 378 -11.54 -4.10 4.09
CA LEU A 378 -11.50 -3.89 5.54
C LEU A 378 -10.05 -3.78 6.01
N LEU A 379 -9.15 -4.59 5.42
CA LEU A 379 -7.70 -4.45 5.61
C LEU A 379 -7.21 -3.06 5.17
N ASP A 380 -7.71 -2.52 4.06
CA ASP A 380 -7.33 -1.22 3.49
C ASP A 380 -7.55 -0.07 4.47
N MET A 381 -8.67 -0.11 5.19
CA MET A 381 -8.99 0.84 6.25
C MET A 381 -7.93 0.79 7.36
N MET A 382 -7.58 -0.40 7.83
CA MET A 382 -6.60 -0.58 8.90
C MET A 382 -5.19 -0.19 8.44
N ARG A 383 -4.79 -0.58 7.23
CA ARG A 383 -3.49 -0.21 6.62
C ARG A 383 -3.35 1.30 6.51
N THR A 384 -4.38 1.99 6.04
CA THR A 384 -4.37 3.45 5.90
C THR A 384 -4.20 4.13 7.26
N ALA A 385 -4.89 3.64 8.30
CA ALA A 385 -4.73 4.17 9.65
C ALA A 385 -3.30 3.98 10.18
N VAL A 386 -2.66 2.84 9.90
CA VAL A 386 -1.26 2.59 10.25
C VAL A 386 -0.32 3.53 9.46
N ASN A 387 -0.51 3.68 8.14
CA ASN A 387 0.31 4.55 7.30
C ASN A 387 0.27 6.01 7.79
N VAL A 388 -0.92 6.56 8.03
CA VAL A 388 -1.09 7.93 8.56
C VAL A 388 -0.45 8.09 9.94
N THR A 389 -0.46 7.03 10.76
CA THR A 389 0.23 7.06 12.06
C THR A 389 1.75 7.04 11.91
N GLY A 390 2.25 6.31 10.92
CA GLY A 390 3.65 6.34 10.51
C GLY A 390 4.11 7.72 10.07
N ASP A 391 3.29 8.44 9.28
CA ASP A 391 3.61 9.80 8.81
C ASP A 391 3.83 10.75 9.98
N ALA A 392 2.91 10.73 10.94
CA ALA A 392 3.02 11.54 12.14
C ALA A 392 4.20 11.11 13.03
N THR A 393 4.51 9.80 13.08
CA THR A 393 5.63 9.26 13.84
C THR A 393 6.95 9.76 13.27
N VAL A 394 7.12 9.67 11.96
CA VAL A 394 8.30 10.17 11.25
C VAL A 394 8.40 11.68 11.38
N ALA A 395 7.30 12.44 11.21
CA ALA A 395 7.32 13.89 11.42
C ALA A 395 7.78 14.28 12.82
N ALA A 396 7.34 13.58 13.86
CA ALA A 396 7.79 13.83 15.24
C ALA A 396 9.29 13.53 15.44
N ILE A 397 9.78 12.42 14.90
CA ILE A 397 11.20 12.04 14.98
C ILE A 397 12.07 13.05 14.23
N ILE A 398 11.68 13.42 13.01
CA ILE A 398 12.40 14.39 12.19
C ILE A 398 12.41 15.75 12.88
N ALA A 399 11.27 16.24 13.36
CA ALA A 399 11.16 17.50 14.09
C ALA A 399 12.08 17.54 15.32
N ARG A 400 12.16 16.44 16.08
CA ARG A 400 13.10 16.30 17.19
C ARG A 400 14.56 16.37 16.73
N SER A 401 14.91 15.64 15.67
CA SER A 401 16.26 15.65 15.12
C SER A 401 16.70 17.01 14.55
N GLU A 402 15.73 17.87 14.22
CA GLU A 402 15.93 19.23 13.68
C GLU A 402 15.79 20.33 14.73
N GLY A 403 15.48 20.00 15.99
CA GLY A 403 15.23 21.00 17.03
C GLY A 403 13.96 21.85 16.79
N ARG A 404 13.01 21.32 16.02
CA ARG A 404 11.76 21.98 15.59
C ARG A 404 10.51 21.35 16.23
N PHE A 405 10.64 20.88 17.48
CA PHE A 405 9.58 20.23 18.23
C PHE A 405 9.26 21.00 19.52
N ASP A 406 7.99 21.27 19.77
CA ASP A 406 7.51 21.96 20.98
C ASP A 406 7.01 20.97 22.03
N ASP A 407 7.82 20.78 23.08
CA ASP A 407 7.48 19.96 24.24
C ASP A 407 6.23 20.43 24.97
N ARG A 408 5.98 21.75 25.04
CA ARG A 408 4.85 22.30 25.81
C ARG A 408 3.53 21.87 25.16
N VAL A 409 3.46 21.98 23.83
CA VAL A 409 2.32 21.51 23.04
C VAL A 409 2.15 20.00 23.20
N PHE A 410 3.23 19.22 23.14
CA PHE A 410 3.13 17.76 23.30
C PHE A 410 2.65 17.34 24.69
N LEU A 411 3.12 18.00 25.75
CA LEU A 411 2.80 17.68 27.14
C LEU A 411 1.36 18.07 27.52
N ASP A 412 0.78 19.09 26.89
CA ASP A 412 -0.59 19.54 27.13
C ASP A 412 -1.64 18.60 26.49
N PRO A 413 -2.50 17.92 27.28
CA PRO A 413 -3.56 17.04 26.76
C PRO A 413 -4.61 17.78 25.89
N GLU A 414 -4.85 19.05 26.18
CA GLU A 414 -5.90 19.87 25.57
C GLU A 414 -5.41 20.64 24.34
N ALA A 415 -4.11 20.59 24.06
CA ALA A 415 -3.51 21.25 22.92
C ALA A 415 -4.23 20.90 21.61
N GLY A 416 -4.62 21.94 20.87
CA GLY A 416 -5.19 21.88 19.53
C GLY A 416 -6.55 21.16 19.42
N GLN A 417 -7.25 20.89 20.53
CA GLN A 417 -8.61 20.36 20.48
C GLN A 417 -9.55 21.33 19.75
N VAL A 418 -10.35 20.80 18.81
CA VAL A 418 -11.43 21.57 18.19
C VAL A 418 -12.54 21.65 19.22
N VAL A 419 -12.76 22.82 19.83
CA VAL A 419 -13.95 23.05 20.64
C VAL A 419 -15.15 22.91 19.71
N GLN A 420 -15.84 21.77 19.76
CA GLN A 420 -17.17 21.67 19.19
C GLN A 420 -18.04 22.63 19.99
N LYS A 421 -18.27 23.83 19.43
CA LYS A 421 -19.41 24.65 19.86
C LYS A 421 -20.64 23.83 19.51
N GLY A 422 -21.35 23.40 20.56
CA GLY A 422 -22.51 22.51 20.48
C GLY A 422 -23.69 23.09 19.74
#